data_AF-A0A9Q0VY98-F1
#
_entry.id   AF-A0A9Q0VY98-F1
#
_cell.length_a   1.000
_cell.length_b   1.000
_cell.length_c   1.000
_cell.angle_alpha   90.00
_cell.angle_beta   90.00
_cell.angle_gamma   90.00
#
_symmetry.space_group_name_H-M   'P 1'
#
loop_
_entity.id
_entity.type
_entity.pdbx_description
1 polymer ?
#
loop_
_entity_poly.entity_id
_entity_poly.type
_entity_poly.pdbx_seq_one_letter_code
_entity_poly.pdbx_strand_id
1 'polypeptide(L)'
;MARDPDYGAFTDKFVLEPTSSAHDQPLHGLTFAVKDIFDVEGYVTGFGNPDWARTHSAATSTAPAVLAVLGGGATCVGKTVMDEMAYR
;
A
#
# COMPACT_ATOMS: atom_id res chain seq x y z
N MET A 1 -20.93 11.60 15.14
CA MET A 1 -19.64 10.93 14.86
C MET A 1 -19.14 11.49 13.55
N ALA A 2 -18.00 12.18 13.52
CA ALA A 2 -17.43 12.63 12.26
C ALA A 2 -17.12 11.39 11.40
N ARG A 3 -17.59 11.37 10.15
CA ARG A 3 -17.24 10.30 9.20
C ARG A 3 -15.73 10.36 8.98
N ASP A 4 -15.07 9.22 9.06
CA ASP A 4 -13.70 9.09 8.54
C ASP A 4 -13.73 9.56 7.07
N PRO A 5 -12.88 10.52 6.67
CA PRO A 5 -12.89 11.06 5.30
C PRO A 5 -12.67 9.98 4.24
N ASP A 6 -12.03 8.86 4.60
CA ASP A 6 -11.71 7.77 3.69
C ASP A 6 -12.70 6.61 3.80
N TYR A 7 -13.81 6.76 4.53
CA TYR A 7 -14.90 5.78 4.64
C TYR A 7 -14.44 4.38 5.09
N GLY A 8 -13.30 4.26 5.78
CA GLY A 8 -12.72 2.99 6.20
C GLY A 8 -12.02 2.22 5.07
N ALA A 9 -11.64 2.89 3.98
CA ALA A 9 -10.99 2.26 2.84
C ALA A 9 -9.54 1.81 3.12
N PHE A 10 -8.88 2.35 4.16
CA PHE A 10 -7.48 2.07 4.47
C PHE A 10 -7.33 1.22 5.74
N THR A 11 -6.46 0.20 5.67
CA THR A 11 -5.97 -0.51 6.86
C THR A 11 -4.83 0.28 7.51
N ASP A 12 -3.95 0.83 6.67
CA ASP A 12 -2.76 1.56 7.06
C ASP A 12 -2.59 2.79 6.15
N LYS A 13 -2.26 3.92 6.77
CA LYS A 13 -1.94 5.16 6.06
C LYS A 13 -0.47 5.48 6.29
N PHE A 14 0.28 5.54 5.21
CA PHE A 14 1.70 5.88 5.21
C PHE A 14 2.06 6.50 3.88
N VAL A 15 3.20 7.18 3.81
CA VAL A 15 3.71 7.76 2.57
C VAL A 15 4.99 7.03 2.17
N LEU A 16 5.00 6.49 0.95
CA LEU A 16 6.25 6.08 0.28
C LEU A 16 6.48 7.02 -0.89
N GLU A 17 7.61 7.72 -0.81
CA GLU A 17 8.07 8.60 -1.87
C GLU A 17 8.46 7.78 -3.12
N PRO A 18 8.27 8.34 -4.32
CA PRO A 18 8.74 7.72 -5.55
C PRO A 18 10.26 7.51 -5.49
N THR A 19 10.73 6.41 -6.07
CA THR A 19 12.17 6.09 -6.10
C THR A 19 12.95 6.98 -7.08
N SER A 20 12.25 7.69 -7.97
CA SER A 20 12.79 8.67 -8.89
C SER A 20 11.92 9.93 -8.89
N SER A 21 12.54 11.08 -8.65
CA SER A 21 11.85 12.38 -8.65
C SER A 21 11.92 13.11 -9.99
N ALA A 22 12.30 12.43 -11.07
CA ALA A 22 12.35 13.03 -12.39
C ALA A 22 10.93 13.44 -12.85
N HIS A 23 10.77 14.71 -13.23
CA HIS A 23 9.50 15.24 -13.72
C HIS A 23 9.00 14.58 -15.03
N ASP A 24 9.88 13.86 -15.73
CA ASP A 24 9.58 13.17 -16.99
C ASP A 24 9.05 11.74 -16.79
N GLN A 25 8.78 11.33 -15.55
CA GLN A 25 8.19 10.02 -15.28
C GLN A 25 6.67 10.02 -15.52
N PRO A 26 6.11 8.93 -16.08
CA PRO A 26 4.73 8.92 -16.57
C PRO A 26 3.66 9.08 -15.49
N LEU A 27 3.99 8.84 -14.21
CA LEU A 27 3.07 8.95 -13.08
C LEU A 27 3.48 10.05 -12.09
N HIS A 28 4.38 10.95 -12.49
CA HIS A 28 4.85 12.04 -11.64
C HIS A 28 3.67 12.89 -11.10
N GLY A 29 3.67 13.13 -9.79
CA GLY A 29 2.64 13.92 -9.11
C GLY A 29 1.32 13.18 -8.85
N LEU A 30 1.20 11.91 -9.26
CA LEU A 30 0.06 11.07 -8.92
C LEU A 30 0.29 10.34 -7.59
N THR A 31 -0.81 9.99 -6.95
CA THR A 31 -0.82 9.16 -5.75
C THR A 31 -1.54 7.84 -6.03
N PHE A 32 -1.13 6.77 -5.34
CA PHE A 32 -1.80 5.48 -5.39
C PHE A 32 -1.85 4.83 -4.01
N ALA A 33 -2.76 3.88 -3.83
CA ALA A 33 -2.80 3.00 -2.68
C ALA A 33 -2.74 1.54 -3.17
N VAL A 34 -2.31 0.64 -2.30
CA VAL A 34 -2.16 -0.78 -2.65
C VAL A 34 -3.10 -1.64 -1.83
N LYS A 35 -3.69 -2.67 -2.44
CA LYS A 35 -4.48 -3.67 -1.71
C LYS A 35 -3.58 -4.33 -0.65
N ASP A 36 -4.13 -4.68 0.53
CA ASP A 36 -3.41 -5.37 1.63
C ASP A 36 -3.05 -6.84 1.31
N ILE A 37 -2.56 -7.07 0.10
CA ILE A 37 -1.97 -8.30 -0.43
C ILE A 37 -0.57 -8.04 -1.01
N PHE A 38 -0.22 -6.75 -1.23
CA PHE A 38 1.08 -6.36 -1.71
C PHE A 38 2.02 -6.08 -0.54
N ASP A 39 3.17 -6.74 -0.56
CA ASP A 39 4.24 -6.45 0.37
C ASP A 39 4.80 -5.05 0.17
N VAL A 40 5.02 -4.38 1.30
CA VAL A 40 5.70 -3.10 1.41
C VAL A 40 6.71 -3.25 2.54
N GLU A 41 7.97 -2.98 2.26
CA GLU A 41 9.05 -3.12 3.23
C GLU A 41 8.74 -2.35 4.53
N GLY A 42 8.88 -3.04 5.67
CA GLY A 42 8.61 -2.47 6.99
C GLY A 42 7.14 -2.51 7.42
N TYR A 43 6.22 -2.95 6.56
CA TYR A 43 4.80 -3.11 6.89
C TYR A 43 4.38 -4.58 6.87
N VAL A 44 3.48 -4.96 7.76
CA VAL A 44 2.83 -6.28 7.72
C VAL A 44 1.82 -6.28 6.58
N THR A 45 1.78 -7.36 5.81
CA THR A 45 0.71 -7.64 4.83
C THR A 45 -0.32 -8.53 5.51
N GLY A 46 -1.52 -8.00 5.73
CA GLY A 46 -2.55 -8.62 6.56
C GLY A 46 -3.46 -9.58 5.80
N PHE A 47 -3.53 -9.50 4.47
CA PHE A 47 -4.44 -10.30 3.63
C PHE A 47 -5.91 -10.22 4.09
N GLY A 48 -6.31 -9.10 4.71
CA GLY A 48 -7.65 -8.96 5.30
C GLY A 48 -7.94 -9.91 6.48
N ASN A 49 -6.93 -10.59 7.03
CA ASN A 49 -7.07 -11.51 8.17
C ASN A 49 -6.34 -10.95 9.42
N PRO A 50 -7.06 -10.62 10.51
CA PRO A 50 -6.45 -10.07 11.73
C PRO A 50 -5.45 -11.00 12.42
N ASP A 51 -5.67 -12.32 12.40
CA ASP A 51 -4.76 -13.29 13.00
C ASP A 51 -3.48 -13.46 12.17
N TRP A 52 -3.59 -13.42 10.84
CA TRP A 52 -2.44 -13.37 9.95
C TRP A 52 -1.58 -12.15 10.27
N ALA A 53 -2.18 -10.96 10.27
CA ALA A 53 -1.49 -9.70 10.58
C ALA A 53 -0.82 -9.70 11.96
N ARG A 54 -1.43 -10.34 12.97
CA ARG A 54 -0.88 -10.43 14.34
C ARG A 54 0.31 -11.39 14.47
N THR A 55 0.37 -12.40 13.61
CA THR A 55 1.34 -13.52 13.75
C THR A 55 2.51 -13.44 12.76
N HIS A 56 2.41 -12.62 11.72
CA HIS A 56 3.43 -12.48 10.70
C HIS A 56 4.29 -11.23 10.92
N SER A 57 5.57 -11.34 10.60
CA SER A 57 6.48 -10.19 10.64
C SER A 57 6.21 -9.24 9.48
N ALA A 58 6.66 -8.00 9.62
CA ALA A 58 6.70 -7.05 8.52
C ALA A 58 7.49 -7.62 7.32
N ALA A 59 7.10 -7.22 6.11
CA ALA A 59 7.79 -7.61 4.90
C ALA A 59 9.22 -7.03 4.89
N THR A 60 10.18 -7.82 4.40
CA THR A 60 11.59 -7.42 4.25
C THR A 60 11.90 -6.83 2.88
N SER A 61 10.90 -6.76 2.00
CA SER A 61 11.03 -6.21 0.66
C SER A 61 9.68 -5.70 0.17
N THR A 62 9.71 -4.76 -0.77
CA THR A 62 8.52 -4.21 -1.42
C THR A 62 8.22 -4.98 -2.70
N ALA A 63 6.96 -5.33 -2.94
CA ALA A 63 6.55 -6.12 -4.09
C ALA A 63 6.92 -5.42 -5.42
N PRO A 64 7.35 -6.15 -6.47
CA PRO A 64 7.80 -5.56 -7.73
C PRO A 64 6.76 -4.66 -8.41
N ALA A 65 5.47 -4.96 -8.27
CA ALA A 65 4.40 -4.12 -8.80
C ALA A 65 4.34 -2.74 -8.12
N VAL A 66 4.55 -2.69 -6.80
CA VAL A 66 4.60 -1.44 -6.03
C VAL A 66 5.85 -0.65 -6.43
N LEU A 67 7.00 -1.32 -6.53
CA LEU A 67 8.26 -0.70 -6.99
C LEU A 67 8.15 -0.12 -8.41
N ALA A 68 7.43 -0.79 -9.31
CA ALA A 68 7.23 -0.30 -10.67
C ALA A 68 6.42 1.01 -10.70
N VAL A 69 5.40 1.14 -9.84
CA VAL A 69 4.59 2.37 -9.75
C VAL A 69 5.38 3.49 -9.08
N LEU A 70 6.14 3.20 -8.02
CA LEU A 70 7.06 4.15 -7.39
C LEU A 70 8.15 4.63 -8.36
N GLY A 71 8.70 3.70 -9.15
CA GLY A 71 9.69 3.98 -10.20
C GLY A 71 9.09 4.62 -11.45
N GLY A 72 7.77 4.77 -11.52
CA GLY A 72 7.05 5.60 -12.48
C GLY A 72 6.74 7.00 -11.96
N GLY A 73 7.14 7.34 -10.74
CA GLY A 73 7.07 8.70 -10.18
C GLY A 73 5.85 8.97 -9.29
N ALA A 74 5.03 7.95 -9.01
CA ALA A 74 3.86 8.09 -8.14
C ALA A 74 4.22 7.89 -6.66
N THR A 75 3.43 8.50 -5.77
CA THR A 75 3.55 8.38 -4.31
C THR A 75 2.55 7.37 -3.76
N CYS A 76 2.99 6.40 -2.95
CA CYS A 76 2.07 5.49 -2.27
C CYS A 76 1.52 6.14 -1.01
N VAL A 77 0.20 6.10 -0.79
CA VAL A 77 -0.46 6.74 0.38
C VAL A 77 -1.04 5.75 1.38
N GLY A 78 -0.80 4.45 1.20
CA GLY A 78 -1.14 3.43 2.18
C GLY A 78 -1.65 2.12 1.59
N LYS A 79 -2.19 1.28 2.48
CA LYS A 79 -2.81 -0.01 2.18
C LYS A 79 -4.33 0.05 2.32
N THR A 80 -5.03 -0.54 1.37
CA THR A 80 -6.49 -0.58 1.36
C THR A 80 -7.04 -1.89 1.90
N VAL A 81 -8.22 -1.80 2.50
CA VAL A 81 -9.02 -2.94 2.95
C VAL A 81 -9.30 -3.91 1.79
N MET A 82 -9.40 -5.20 2.13
CA MET A 82 -9.78 -6.26 1.21
C MET A 82 -10.54 -7.36 1.93
N ASP A 83 -11.28 -8.16 1.16
CA ASP A 83 -11.79 -9.45 1.64
C ASP A 83 -10.64 -10.39 2.00
N GLU A 84 -10.87 -11.18 3.04
CA GLU A 84 -9.92 -12.16 3.55
C GLU A 84 -9.38 -13.09 2.44
N MET A 85 -8.05 -13.14 2.32
CA MET A 85 -7.31 -13.97 1.35
C MET A 85 -7.72 -13.75 -0.12
N ALA A 86 -8.41 -12.64 -0.43
CA ALA A 86 -8.95 -12.34 -1.77
C ALA A 86 -9.86 -13.44 -2.36
N TYR A 87 -10.62 -14.15 -1.53
CA TYR A 87 -11.58 -15.16 -1.98
C TYR A 87 -12.87 -14.60 -2.61
N ARG A 88 -13.00 -13.27 -2.70
CA ARG A 88 -14.11 -12.55 -3.32
C ARG A 88 -13.64 -11.46 -4.26
#